data_AF-A0A960H7S8-F1
#
_entry.id   AF-A0A960H7S8-F1
#
_cell.length_a   1.000
_cell.length_b   1.000
_cell.length_c   1.000
_cell.angle_alpha   90.00
_cell.angle_beta   90.00
_cell.angle_gamma   90.00
#
_symmetry.space_group_name_H-M   'P 1'
#
loop_
_entity.id
_entity.type
_entity.pdbx_description
1 polymer ?
#
loop_
_entity_poly.entity_id
_entity_poly.type
_entity_poly.pdbx_seq_one_letter_code
_entity_poly.pdbx_strand_id
1 'polypeptide(L)'
;MVAPYMADEVRPFVNPVPIKLQLVDHAADERISPQFEKLSTSPNSELAGELDGAADWLGVRVEEILLAALGRTLGRTRGEGAVAVDVRAGGGGSLHNVSLICSDAPPMGPTEMLQGAHNALAATSGSGDTTSEVLLNLAADRNGAGGNHALELQVHRADGQLHLDWTYDTTRFDAYSIEELAEQFPFALIELTSDAAAPL
;
A
#
# COMPACT_ATOMS: atom_id res chain seq x y z
N MET A 1 20.66 -39.71 16.70
CA MET A 1 21.57 -38.73 16.08
C MET A 1 20.67 -37.73 15.36
N VAL A 2 20.38 -36.59 16.00
CA VAL A 2 19.47 -35.57 15.47
C VAL A 2 20.30 -34.62 14.62
N ALA A 3 19.88 -34.37 13.38
CA ALA A 3 20.57 -33.44 12.48
C ALA A 3 20.44 -32.00 13.02
N PRO A 4 21.50 -31.17 12.95
CA PRO A 4 21.43 -29.78 13.34
C PRO A 4 20.56 -29.00 12.35
N TYR A 5 19.70 -28.12 12.89
CA TYR A 5 18.94 -27.13 12.13
C TYR A 5 19.93 -26.12 11.53
N MET A 6 20.03 -26.09 10.21
CA MET A 6 20.77 -25.05 9.49
C MET A 6 19.84 -23.85 9.38
N ALA A 7 20.20 -22.74 10.02
CA ALA A 7 19.54 -21.47 9.78
C ALA A 7 19.69 -21.12 8.29
N ASP A 8 18.57 -20.83 7.63
CA ASP A 8 18.58 -20.38 6.25
C ASP A 8 19.33 -19.05 6.21
N GLU A 9 20.47 -19.01 5.53
CA GLU A 9 21.24 -17.80 5.37
C GLU A 9 20.41 -16.83 4.54
N VAL A 10 19.95 -15.74 5.15
CA VAL A 10 19.33 -14.61 4.45
C VAL A 10 20.37 -14.06 3.49
N ARG A 11 20.31 -14.49 2.23
CA ARG A 11 21.15 -13.94 1.18
C ARG A 11 20.81 -12.46 1.06
N PRO A 12 21.79 -11.55 1.13
CA PRO A 12 21.52 -10.15 0.85
C PRO A 12 20.96 -10.07 -0.56
N PHE A 13 19.70 -9.66 -0.68
CA PHE A 13 19.14 -9.26 -1.96
C PHE A 13 20.03 -8.14 -2.48
N VAL A 14 20.81 -8.44 -3.51
CA VAL A 14 21.46 -7.42 -4.31
C VAL A 14 20.30 -6.62 -4.87
N ASN A 15 20.04 -5.40 -4.39
CA ASN A 15 18.97 -4.55 -4.91
C ASN A 15 19.29 -4.20 -6.37
N PRO A 16 18.67 -4.81 -7.39
CA PRO A 16 18.58 -4.12 -8.67
C PRO A 16 17.81 -2.81 -8.42
N VAL A 17 18.11 -1.76 -9.18
CA VAL A 17 17.24 -0.59 -9.23
C VAL A 17 15.82 -1.10 -9.50
N PRO A 18 14.85 -0.87 -8.60
CA PRO A 18 13.55 -1.48 -8.75
C PRO A 18 12.90 -0.97 -10.04
N ILE A 19 12.37 -1.89 -10.83
CA ILE A 19 11.68 -1.57 -12.09
C ILE A 19 10.45 -0.76 -11.71
N LYS A 20 10.28 0.44 -12.30
CA LYS A 20 9.07 1.24 -12.09
C LYS A 20 7.87 0.44 -12.56
N LEU A 21 6.92 0.20 -11.65
CA LEU A 21 5.68 -0.49 -11.94
C LEU A 21 4.79 0.40 -12.83
N GLN A 22 4.23 -0.18 -13.89
CA GLN A 22 3.17 0.49 -14.66
C GLN A 22 1.87 0.37 -13.88
N LEU A 23 1.50 1.46 -13.21
CA LEU A 23 0.28 1.48 -12.40
C LEU A 23 -0.96 1.76 -13.25
N VAL A 24 -0.90 2.68 -14.20
CA VAL A 24 -2.08 3.16 -14.94
C VAL A 24 -2.33 2.41 -16.24
N ASP A 25 -3.60 2.29 -16.61
CA ASP A 25 -4.04 1.62 -17.83
C ASP A 25 -3.74 2.48 -19.07
N HIS A 26 -3.91 3.80 -18.92
CA HIS A 26 -3.65 4.79 -19.96
C HIS A 26 -2.59 5.80 -19.50
N ALA A 27 -1.68 6.15 -20.39
CA ALA A 27 -0.71 7.22 -20.15
C ALA A 27 -1.43 8.56 -20.02
N ALA A 28 -0.93 9.44 -19.15
CA ALA A 28 -1.47 10.78 -19.01
C ALA A 28 -1.38 11.55 -20.34
N ASP A 29 -2.50 12.13 -20.77
CA ASP A 29 -2.56 13.09 -21.88
C ASP A 29 -2.78 14.48 -21.29
N GLU A 30 -1.76 15.34 -21.34
CA GLU A 30 -1.79 16.69 -20.77
C GLU A 30 -2.92 17.58 -21.34
N ARG A 31 -3.52 17.19 -22.47
CA ARG A 31 -4.64 17.90 -23.09
C ARG A 31 -5.99 17.55 -22.44
N ILE A 32 -6.06 16.46 -21.69
CA ILE A 32 -7.27 15.97 -21.04
C ILE A 32 -7.17 16.35 -19.56
N SER A 33 -8.19 17.05 -19.05
CA SER A 33 -8.28 17.31 -17.63
C SER A 33 -8.63 16.02 -16.87
N PRO A 34 -7.95 15.70 -15.75
CA PRO A 34 -8.29 14.56 -14.91
C PRO A 34 -9.76 14.56 -14.50
N GLN A 35 -10.36 13.38 -14.47
CA GLN A 35 -11.75 13.18 -14.05
C GLN A 35 -11.78 12.14 -12.96
N PHE A 36 -12.34 12.49 -11.80
CA PHE A 36 -12.27 11.62 -10.63
C PHE A 36 -13.60 10.94 -10.36
N GLU A 37 -13.54 9.62 -10.20
CA GLU A 37 -14.61 8.81 -9.66
C GLU A 37 -14.18 8.15 -8.35
N LYS A 38 -15.18 7.76 -7.55
CA LYS A 38 -14.98 7.14 -6.25
C LYS A 38 -15.67 5.79 -6.19
N LEU A 39 -14.90 4.76 -5.87
CA LEU A 39 -15.36 3.42 -5.51
C LEU A 39 -15.19 3.22 -4.01
N SER A 40 -16.29 3.03 -3.28
CA SER A 40 -16.28 2.72 -1.84
C SER A 40 -16.54 1.24 -1.62
N THR A 41 -15.71 0.57 -0.82
CA THR A 41 -16.00 -0.81 -0.40
C THR A 41 -17.05 -0.81 0.71
N SER A 42 -17.73 -1.93 0.91
CA SER A 42 -18.57 -2.14 2.09
C SER A 42 -17.73 -1.96 3.37
N PRO A 43 -18.19 -1.18 4.36
CA PRO A 43 -17.48 -1.03 5.63
C PRO A 43 -17.34 -2.38 6.35
N ASN A 44 -16.18 -2.62 6.95
CA ASN A 44 -15.86 -3.93 7.53
C ASN A 44 -15.31 -3.80 8.95
N SER A 45 -16.05 -4.33 9.94
CA SER A 45 -15.64 -4.35 11.35
C SER A 45 -14.61 -5.44 11.69
N GLU A 46 -14.66 -6.57 10.98
CA GLU A 46 -13.73 -7.69 11.20
C GLU A 46 -12.33 -7.29 10.72
N LEU A 47 -12.23 -6.76 9.50
CA LEU A 47 -10.97 -6.23 8.96
C LEU A 47 -10.42 -5.07 9.81
N ALA A 48 -11.31 -4.28 10.41
CA ALA A 48 -10.95 -3.26 11.37
C ALA A 48 -10.25 -3.85 12.60
N GLY A 49 -10.83 -4.89 13.22
CA GLY A 49 -10.28 -5.57 14.38
C GLY A 49 -8.98 -6.31 14.08
N GLU A 50 -8.88 -6.97 12.93
CA GLU A 50 -7.65 -7.63 12.45
C GLU A 50 -6.49 -6.62 12.32
N LEU A 51 -6.75 -5.47 11.70
CA LEU A 51 -5.75 -4.42 11.52
C LEU A 51 -5.27 -3.84 12.87
N ASP A 52 -6.20 -3.57 13.78
CA ASP A 52 -5.85 -3.01 15.10
C ASP A 52 -5.09 -4.03 15.95
N GLY A 53 -5.57 -5.29 15.97
CA GLY A 53 -4.92 -6.38 16.70
C GLY A 53 -3.52 -6.69 16.17
N ALA A 54 -3.32 -6.68 14.86
CA ALA A 54 -2.02 -6.88 14.25
C ALA A 54 -1.06 -5.71 14.52
N ALA A 55 -1.52 -4.47 14.42
CA ALA A 55 -0.70 -3.30 14.75
C ALA A 55 -0.21 -3.34 16.20
N ASP A 56 -1.11 -3.66 17.14
CA ASP A 56 -0.79 -3.82 18.56
C ASP A 56 0.17 -4.98 18.81
N TRP A 57 -0.07 -6.14 18.19
CA TRP A 57 0.74 -7.35 18.39
C TRP A 57 2.15 -7.22 17.81
N LEU A 58 2.26 -6.67 16.61
CA LEU A 58 3.53 -6.51 15.89
C LEU A 58 4.33 -5.28 16.37
N GLY A 59 3.68 -4.36 17.09
CA GLY A 59 4.29 -3.13 17.57
C GLY A 59 4.62 -2.15 16.44
N VAL A 60 3.83 -2.16 15.36
CA VAL A 60 4.01 -1.32 14.17
C VAL A 60 2.87 -0.32 14.03
N ARG A 61 3.08 0.71 13.21
CA ARG A 61 2.01 1.66 12.90
C ARG A 61 1.03 1.09 11.87
N VAL A 62 -0.23 1.49 11.96
CA VAL A 62 -1.29 1.07 11.02
C VAL A 62 -0.94 1.37 9.56
N GLU A 63 -0.31 2.53 9.30
CA GLU A 63 0.14 2.88 7.95
C GLU A 63 1.18 1.91 7.38
N GLU A 64 1.98 1.23 8.20
CA GLU A 64 2.98 0.25 7.73
C GLU A 64 2.29 -1.00 7.18
N ILE A 65 1.29 -1.50 7.91
CA ILE A 65 0.49 -2.67 7.48
C ILE A 65 -0.31 -2.33 6.22
N LEU A 66 -0.97 -1.16 6.18
CA LEU A 66 -1.75 -0.73 5.02
C LEU A 66 -0.87 -0.50 3.79
N LEU A 67 0.33 0.06 3.97
CA LEU A 67 1.27 0.29 2.88
C LEU A 67 1.80 -1.04 2.32
N ALA A 68 2.14 -2.00 3.19
CA ALA A 68 2.55 -3.33 2.79
C ALA A 68 1.41 -4.09 2.06
N ALA A 69 0.18 -3.97 2.55
CA ALA A 69 -1.00 -4.57 1.93
C ALA A 69 -1.21 -3.97 0.53
N LEU A 70 -1.10 -2.64 0.38
CA LEU A 70 -1.18 -1.97 -0.91
C LEU A 70 -0.10 -2.47 -1.89
N GLY A 71 1.14 -2.66 -1.41
CA GLY A 71 2.22 -3.21 -2.23
C GLY A 71 1.90 -4.62 -2.74
N ARG A 72 1.31 -5.46 -1.88
CA ARG A 72 0.88 -6.82 -2.22
C ARG A 72 -0.28 -6.81 -3.21
N THR A 73 -1.27 -5.93 -3.01
CA THR A 73 -2.40 -5.72 -3.93
C THR A 73 -1.94 -5.31 -5.32
N LEU A 74 -1.01 -4.35 -5.40
CA LEU A 74 -0.42 -3.93 -6.67
C LEU A 74 0.41 -5.04 -7.31
N GLY A 75 1.15 -5.80 -6.50
CA GLY A 75 1.86 -7.00 -6.93
C GLY A 75 0.96 -8.00 -7.64
N ARG A 76 -0.22 -8.27 -7.07
CA ARG A 76 -1.21 -9.22 -7.60
C ARG A 76 -1.87 -8.78 -8.88
N THR A 77 -2.15 -7.49 -9.00
CA THR A 77 -3.01 -6.95 -10.07
C THR A 77 -2.22 -6.32 -11.21
N ARG A 78 -1.06 -5.73 -10.91
CA ARG A 78 -0.20 -5.01 -11.87
C ARG A 78 1.13 -5.70 -12.12
N GLY A 79 1.52 -6.64 -11.26
CA GLY A 79 2.79 -7.35 -11.32
C GLY A 79 3.87 -6.74 -10.42
N GLU A 80 5.09 -7.21 -10.61
CA GLU A 80 6.23 -6.87 -9.75
C GLU A 80 6.89 -5.54 -10.14
N GLY A 81 7.35 -4.79 -9.13
CA GLY A 81 8.09 -3.54 -9.35
C GLY A 81 8.15 -2.67 -8.11
N ALA A 82 8.40 -1.37 -8.32
CA ALA A 82 8.19 -0.37 -7.29
C ALA A 82 7.39 0.83 -7.81
N VAL A 83 6.64 1.45 -6.89
CA VAL A 83 5.83 2.64 -7.14
C VAL A 83 6.14 3.71 -6.09
N ALA A 84 6.16 4.97 -6.51
CA ALA A 84 6.22 6.09 -5.57
C ALA A 84 4.82 6.31 -4.98
N VAL A 85 4.73 6.27 -3.65
CA VAL A 85 3.49 6.45 -2.90
C VAL A 85 3.68 7.62 -1.95
N ASP A 86 2.75 8.55 -1.99
CA ASP A 86 2.62 9.53 -0.91
C ASP A 86 1.76 8.93 0.20
N VAL A 87 2.24 8.99 1.43
CA VAL A 87 1.55 8.48 2.61
C VAL A 87 1.24 9.63 3.55
N ARG A 88 -0.05 9.87 3.76
CA ARG A 88 -0.57 10.90 4.66
C ARG A 88 -1.14 10.25 5.91
N ALA A 89 -0.32 10.20 6.96
CA ALA A 89 -0.69 9.61 8.24
C ALA A 89 -1.68 10.50 9.02
N GLY A 90 -2.55 9.87 9.83
CA GLY A 90 -3.62 10.56 10.55
C GLY A 90 -3.17 11.50 11.68
N GLY A 91 -1.93 11.37 12.17
CA GLY A 91 -1.46 12.00 13.41
C GLY A 91 -0.78 13.37 13.30
N GLY A 92 -0.59 13.94 12.10
CA GLY A 92 0.15 15.21 11.99
C GLY A 92 0.27 15.84 10.62
N GLY A 93 -0.47 15.36 9.61
CA GLY A 93 -0.48 15.96 8.27
C GLY A 93 0.82 15.86 7.47
N SER A 94 1.86 15.19 8.01
CA SER A 94 3.11 14.96 7.29
C SER A 94 2.88 13.97 6.15
N LEU A 95 3.22 14.42 4.94
CA LEU A 95 3.21 13.62 3.73
C LEU A 95 4.58 12.97 3.56
N HIS A 96 4.62 11.64 3.52
CA HIS A 96 5.86 10.89 3.29
C HIS A 96 5.84 10.37 1.86
N ASN A 97 6.81 10.79 1.05
CA ASN A 97 7.04 10.18 -0.25
C ASN A 97 7.93 8.95 -0.07
N VAL A 98 7.42 7.76 -0.42
CA VAL A 98 8.12 6.50 -0.22
C VAL A 98 8.14 5.66 -1.50
N SER A 99 9.21 4.90 -1.70
CA SER A 99 9.26 3.88 -2.74
C SER A 99 8.70 2.57 -2.17
N LEU A 100 7.53 2.17 -2.63
CA LEU A 100 6.86 0.93 -2.23
C LEU A 100 7.24 -0.20 -3.19
N ILE A 101 7.71 -1.32 -2.65
CA ILE A 101 7.89 -2.56 -3.40
C ILE A 101 6.52 -3.22 -3.60
N CYS A 102 6.25 -3.66 -4.83
CA CYS A 102 5.04 -4.39 -5.20
C CYS A 102 5.44 -5.78 -5.67
N SER A 103 4.88 -6.83 -5.05
CA SER A 103 5.16 -8.22 -5.41
C SER A 103 4.08 -9.17 -4.93
N ASP A 104 3.73 -10.16 -5.77
CA ASP A 104 2.97 -11.36 -5.38
C ASP A 104 3.86 -12.62 -5.31
N ALA A 105 5.11 -12.54 -5.80
CA ALA A 105 5.95 -13.71 -6.00
C ALA A 105 6.91 -13.99 -4.82
N PRO A 106 7.18 -15.29 -4.53
CA PRO A 106 8.27 -15.68 -3.64
C PRO A 106 9.62 -15.12 -4.14
N PRO A 107 10.51 -14.71 -3.23
CA PRO A 107 10.46 -14.91 -1.77
C PRO A 107 9.74 -13.80 -1.00
N MET A 108 9.00 -12.89 -1.66
CA MET A 108 8.36 -11.76 -0.97
C MET A 108 7.09 -12.24 -0.23
N GLY A 109 7.27 -12.68 1.01
CA GLY A 109 6.20 -13.08 1.91
C GLY A 109 5.65 -11.92 2.74
N PRO A 110 4.69 -12.20 3.64
CA PRO A 110 4.04 -11.18 4.46
C PRO A 110 5.01 -10.37 5.33
N THR A 111 5.97 -11.05 5.95
CA THR A 111 7.00 -10.42 6.78
C THR A 111 7.91 -9.52 5.95
N GLU A 112 8.34 -9.97 4.77
CA GLU A 112 9.21 -9.19 3.89
C GLU A 112 8.49 -7.94 3.35
N MET A 113 7.20 -8.06 3.01
CA MET A 113 6.37 -6.93 2.61
C MET A 113 6.25 -5.89 3.73
N LEU A 114 5.99 -6.34 4.97
CA LEU A 114 5.87 -5.46 6.13
C LEU A 114 7.21 -4.80 6.48
N GLN A 115 8.32 -5.55 6.46
CA GLN A 115 9.66 -4.99 6.65
C GLN A 115 9.98 -3.94 5.59
N GLY A 116 9.60 -4.18 4.32
CA GLY A 116 9.76 -3.21 3.24
C GLY A 116 9.02 -1.91 3.53
N ALA A 117 7.76 -1.98 3.93
CA ALA A 117 6.97 -0.81 4.31
C ALA A 117 7.54 -0.08 5.54
N HIS A 118 7.97 -0.83 6.56
CA HIS A 118 8.64 -0.29 7.76
C HIS A 118 9.86 0.55 7.38
N ASN A 119 10.77 -0.04 6.60
CA ASN A 119 11.99 0.62 6.15
C ASN A 119 11.68 1.85 5.28
N ALA A 120 10.68 1.74 4.41
CA ALA A 120 10.27 2.82 3.51
C ALA A 120 9.74 4.04 4.30
N LEU A 121 8.96 3.81 5.35
CA LEU A 121 8.42 4.87 6.21
C LEU A 121 9.42 5.38 7.26
N ALA A 122 10.42 4.58 7.63
CA ALA A 122 11.51 4.98 8.51
C ALA A 122 12.59 5.82 7.78
N ALA A 123 12.74 5.61 6.47
CA ALA A 123 13.64 6.40 5.66
C ALA A 123 13.22 7.88 5.65
N THR A 124 14.15 8.78 5.99
CA THR A 124 13.94 10.22 5.83
C THR A 124 13.68 10.52 4.36
N SER A 125 12.50 11.04 4.03
CA SER A 125 12.14 11.43 2.67
C SER A 125 13.22 12.34 2.09
N GLY A 126 13.95 11.85 1.10
CA GLY A 126 14.72 12.72 0.24
C GLY A 126 13.75 13.60 -0.52
N SER A 127 14.04 14.91 -0.62
CA SER A 127 13.35 15.84 -1.52
C SER A 127 13.57 15.40 -2.97
N GLY A 128 12.89 14.35 -3.39
CA GLY A 128 12.86 13.86 -4.76
C GLY A 128 11.63 14.43 -5.44
N ASP A 129 11.85 15.14 -6.54
CA ASP A 129 10.87 15.74 -7.45
C ASP A 129 10.05 14.67 -8.23
N THR A 130 9.77 13.53 -7.58
CA THR A 130 9.02 12.42 -8.17
C THR A 130 7.57 12.60 -7.79
N THR A 131 6.75 13.00 -8.75
CA THR A 131 5.30 13.00 -8.60
C THR A 131 4.83 11.57 -8.31
N SER A 132 4.32 11.31 -7.10
CA SER A 132 3.67 10.05 -6.78
C SER A 132 2.35 9.93 -7.54
N GLU A 133 2.11 8.78 -8.15
CA GLU A 133 0.82 8.50 -8.79
C GLU A 133 -0.22 7.99 -7.79
N VAL A 134 0.24 7.57 -6.60
CA VAL A 134 -0.59 6.97 -5.55
C VAL A 134 -0.52 7.79 -4.26
N LEU A 135 -1.67 7.98 -3.63
CA LEU A 135 -1.80 8.50 -2.28
C LEU A 135 -2.46 7.46 -1.37
N LEU A 136 -1.81 7.11 -0.27
CA LEU A 136 -2.41 6.41 0.86
C LEU A 136 -2.77 7.44 1.94
N ASN A 137 -4.06 7.66 2.16
CA ASN A 137 -4.57 8.73 3.01
C ASN A 137 -5.30 8.18 4.24
N LEU A 138 -4.75 8.43 5.43
CA LEU A 138 -5.34 8.08 6.72
C LEU A 138 -5.80 9.32 7.51
N ALA A 139 -5.75 10.52 6.91
CA ALA A 139 -6.13 11.74 7.58
C ALA A 139 -7.65 11.77 7.85
N ALA A 140 -8.01 12.28 9.04
CA ALA A 140 -9.41 12.46 9.43
C ALA A 140 -10.15 13.49 8.55
N ASP A 141 -9.41 14.36 7.85
CA ASP A 141 -10.02 15.34 6.96
C ASP A 141 -10.42 14.70 5.63
N ARG A 142 -11.72 14.57 5.42
CA ARG A 142 -12.30 14.03 4.17
C ARG A 142 -12.20 15.03 3.00
N ASN A 143 -11.56 16.17 3.20
CA ASN A 143 -11.36 17.18 2.16
C ASN A 143 -10.17 16.77 1.29
N GLY A 144 -10.46 15.99 0.26
CA GLY A 144 -9.49 15.61 -0.75
C GLY A 144 -10.21 15.07 -1.97
N ALA A 145 -10.66 15.96 -2.84
CA ALA A 145 -10.93 15.57 -4.22
C ALA A 145 -9.56 15.36 -4.90
N GLY A 146 -9.02 14.14 -4.86
CA GLY A 146 -8.00 13.57 -5.77
C GLY A 146 -6.97 14.52 -6.36
N GLY A 147 -6.37 15.41 -5.57
CA GLY A 147 -5.88 16.68 -6.12
C GLY A 147 -4.65 16.62 -7.04
N ASN A 148 -3.84 15.56 -7.01
CA ASN A 148 -2.63 15.43 -7.84
C ASN A 148 -2.23 13.97 -8.13
N HIS A 149 -2.96 12.99 -7.62
CA HIS A 149 -2.62 11.57 -7.70
C HIS A 149 -3.58 10.88 -8.68
N ALA A 150 -3.08 9.94 -9.47
CA ALA A 150 -3.93 9.14 -10.34
C ALA A 150 -4.84 8.21 -9.52
N LEU A 151 -4.38 7.78 -8.35
CA LEU A 151 -5.10 6.90 -7.43
C LEU A 151 -4.91 7.38 -5.98
N GLU A 152 -6.01 7.53 -5.25
CA GLU A 152 -6.02 7.74 -3.80
C GLU A 152 -6.79 6.61 -3.13
N LEU A 153 -6.15 5.93 -2.18
CA LEU A 153 -6.80 5.05 -1.21
C LEU A 153 -6.95 5.81 0.10
N GLN A 154 -8.17 6.24 0.40
CA GLN A 154 -8.54 6.82 1.69
C GLN A 154 -9.02 5.73 2.64
N VAL A 155 -8.31 5.58 3.76
CA VAL A 155 -8.62 4.62 4.81
C VAL A 155 -9.05 5.38 6.05
N HIS A 156 -10.26 5.13 6.53
CA HIS A 156 -10.76 5.80 7.73
C HIS A 156 -11.60 4.88 8.60
N ARG A 157 -11.73 5.26 9.88
CA ARG A 157 -12.56 4.57 10.87
C ARG A 157 -13.81 5.40 11.13
N ALA A 158 -14.98 4.76 11.05
CA ALA A 158 -16.24 5.31 11.52
C ALA A 158 -17.08 4.17 12.11
N ASP A 159 -17.73 4.41 13.26
CA ASP A 159 -18.60 3.43 13.93
C ASP A 159 -17.95 2.05 14.16
N GLY A 160 -16.64 2.01 14.42
CA GLY A 160 -15.87 0.77 14.61
C GLY A 160 -15.62 -0.04 13.33
N GLN A 161 -15.97 0.50 12.17
CA GLN A 161 -15.78 -0.12 10.87
C GLN A 161 -14.61 0.52 10.11
N LEU A 162 -13.90 -0.29 9.33
CA LEU A 162 -12.92 0.17 8.37
C LEU A 162 -13.62 0.54 7.07
N HIS A 163 -13.41 1.78 6.61
CA HIS A 163 -13.89 2.26 5.31
C HIS A 163 -12.69 2.43 4.37
N LEU A 164 -12.85 1.89 3.16
CA LEU A 164 -11.86 2.01 2.08
C LEU A 164 -12.52 2.72 0.90
N ASP A 165 -12.00 3.89 0.58
CA ASP A 165 -12.50 4.77 -0.46
C ASP A 165 -11.42 4.95 -1.52
N TRP A 166 -11.66 4.42 -2.72
CA TRP A 166 -10.75 4.50 -3.87
C TRP A 166 -11.19 5.64 -4.77
N THR A 167 -10.45 6.75 -4.78
CA THR A 167 -10.67 7.84 -5.72
C THR A 167 -9.64 7.74 -6.84
N TYR A 168 -10.07 7.76 -8.10
CA TYR A 168 -9.18 7.49 -9.22
C TYR A 168 -9.49 8.36 -10.43
N ASP A 169 -8.46 8.66 -11.21
CA ASP A 169 -8.57 9.38 -12.47
C ASP A 169 -9.05 8.45 -13.59
N THR A 170 -10.30 8.60 -14.02
CA THR A 170 -10.95 7.81 -15.09
C THR A 170 -10.34 8.05 -16.46
N THR A 171 -9.50 9.08 -16.61
CA THR A 171 -8.73 9.30 -17.84
C THR A 171 -7.47 8.42 -17.90
N ARG A 172 -7.08 7.82 -16.77
CA ARG A 172 -5.87 6.99 -16.60
C ARG A 172 -6.16 5.55 -16.19
N PHE A 173 -7.31 5.29 -15.56
CA PHE A 173 -7.74 3.97 -15.12
C PHE A 173 -9.09 3.58 -15.71
N ASP A 174 -9.18 2.32 -16.12
CA ASP A 174 -10.46 1.66 -16.36
C ASP A 174 -11.09 1.26 -15.01
N ALA A 175 -12.41 1.36 -14.90
CA ALA A 175 -13.13 1.05 -13.66
C ALA A 175 -12.85 -0.37 -13.16
N TYR A 176 -12.80 -1.36 -14.07
CA TYR A 176 -12.51 -2.75 -13.73
C TYR A 176 -11.15 -2.92 -13.04
N SER A 177 -10.14 -2.15 -13.43
CA SER A 177 -8.81 -2.24 -12.83
C SER A 177 -8.78 -1.68 -11.40
N ILE A 178 -9.73 -0.81 -11.03
CA ILE A 178 -9.91 -0.31 -9.67
C ILE A 178 -10.79 -1.24 -8.85
N GLU A 179 -11.81 -1.84 -9.47
CA GLU A 179 -12.61 -2.91 -8.86
C GLU A 179 -11.72 -4.08 -8.43
N GLU A 180 -10.81 -4.53 -9.31
CA GLU A 180 -9.86 -5.60 -9.01
C GLU A 180 -8.93 -5.24 -7.83
N LEU A 181 -8.42 -4.00 -7.79
CA LEU A 181 -7.63 -3.51 -6.64
C LEU A 181 -8.43 -3.52 -5.34
N ALA A 182 -9.67 -3.04 -5.38
CA ALA A 182 -10.56 -2.98 -4.23
C ALA A 182 -10.95 -4.38 -3.73
N GLU A 183 -11.10 -5.35 -4.63
CA GLU A 183 -11.34 -6.75 -4.29
C GLU A 183 -10.09 -7.43 -3.71
N GLN A 184 -8.90 -7.16 -4.26
CA GLN A 184 -7.65 -7.80 -3.80
C GLN A 184 -7.10 -7.23 -2.49
N PHE A 185 -7.40 -5.97 -2.17
CA PHE A 185 -6.85 -5.30 -0.99
C PHE A 185 -7.20 -5.96 0.34
N PRO A 186 -8.47 -6.31 0.64
CA PRO A 186 -8.81 -7.04 1.86
C PRO A 186 -8.07 -8.37 2.00
N PHE A 187 -7.87 -9.12 0.90
CA PHE A 187 -7.13 -10.39 0.95
C PHE A 187 -5.65 -10.19 1.25
N ALA A 188 -5.03 -9.16 0.67
CA ALA A 188 -3.66 -8.77 0.99
C ALA A 188 -3.54 -8.33 2.46
N LEU A 189 -4.51 -7.57 2.97
CA LEU A 189 -4.50 -7.10 4.34
C LEU A 189 -4.63 -8.28 5.33
N ILE A 190 -5.57 -9.21 5.10
CA ILE A 190 -5.76 -10.41 5.94
C ILE A 190 -4.50 -11.29 5.96
N GLU A 191 -3.86 -11.49 4.80
CA GLU A 191 -2.59 -12.21 4.71
C GLU A 191 -1.53 -11.58 5.61
N LEU A 192 -1.37 -10.25 5.55
CA LEU A 192 -0.38 -9.56 6.37
C LEU A 192 -0.71 -9.58 7.86
N THR A 193 -1.97 -9.38 8.24
CA THR A 193 -2.35 -9.39 9.66
C THR A 193 -2.26 -10.78 10.29
N SER A 194 -2.35 -11.84 9.47
CA SER A 194 -2.29 -13.23 9.94
C SER A 194 -0.86 -13.76 10.06
N ASP A 195 -0.02 -13.51 9.05
CA ASP A 195 1.22 -14.27 8.85
C ASP A 195 2.50 -13.43 8.95
N ALA A 196 2.42 -12.10 9.05
CA ALA A 196 3.60 -11.27 9.19
C ALA A 196 4.22 -11.38 10.59
N ALA A 197 5.55 -11.34 10.66
CA ALA A 197 6.30 -11.12 11.89
C ALA A 197 6.69 -9.64 12.03
N ALA A 198 7.01 -9.23 13.26
CA ALA A 198 7.44 -7.87 13.54
C ALA A 198 8.72 -7.53 12.75
N PRO A 199 8.80 -6.33 12.14
CA PRO A 199 10.01 -5.84 11.49
C PRO A 199 11.21 -5.80 12.46
N LEU A 200 12.40 -6.07 11.92
CA LEU A 200 13.70 -6.00 12.58
C LEU A 200 14.36 -4.62 12.43
#